data_AF-A0A817RS53-F1
#
_entry.id   AF-A0A817RS53-F1
#
_cell.length_a   1.000
_cell.length_b   1.000
_cell.length_c   1.000
_cell.angle_alpha   90.00
_cell.angle_beta   90.00
_cell.angle_gamma   90.00
#
_symmetry.space_group_name_H-M   'P 1'
#
loop_
_entity.id
_entity.type
_entity.pdbx_description
1 polymer ?
#
loop_
_entity_poly.entity_id
_entity_poly.type
_entity_poly.pdbx_seq_one_letter_code
_entity_poly.pdbx_strand_id
1 'polypeptide(L)'
;MAGVAKIFDGHILNKSKELVDLNDEKYKGKTIGLYFSAHWCPPCRNFTPLLTEFYKSHAEEKNFEIIFISSDNDEKSFDEYYKDMPWLSLDFKEREKAEELNEKFNITGIPKLILLDGDSGDIVSTDARNQIQSKDTKGENFPWKSS
;
A
#
# COMPACT_ATOMS: atom_id res chain seq x y z
N MET A 1 6.85 -19.01 3.12
CA MET A 1 6.87 -17.54 3.00
C MET A 1 7.47 -16.92 4.26
N ALA A 2 8.24 -15.84 4.14
CA ALA A 2 8.79 -15.03 5.24
C ALA A 2 8.25 -13.58 5.12
N GLY A 3 8.38 -12.77 6.16
CA GLY A 3 8.05 -11.33 6.11
C GLY A 3 6.65 -10.99 5.62
N VAL A 4 6.58 -9.89 4.85
CA VAL A 4 5.32 -9.38 4.27
C VAL A 4 4.66 -10.40 3.34
N ALA A 5 5.43 -11.27 2.67
CA ALA A 5 4.86 -12.24 1.73
C ALA A 5 3.86 -13.20 2.41
N LYS A 6 4.09 -13.56 3.68
CA LYS A 6 3.16 -14.40 4.45
C LYS A 6 1.79 -13.73 4.69
N ILE A 7 1.70 -12.41 4.57
CA ILE A 7 0.46 -11.68 4.83
C ILE A 7 -0.55 -11.92 3.70
N PHE A 8 -0.05 -12.12 2.47
CA PHE A 8 -0.86 -12.10 1.25
C PHE A 8 -1.01 -13.43 0.55
N ASP A 9 -0.31 -14.48 1.01
CA ASP A 9 -0.36 -15.84 0.46
C ASP A 9 -0.23 -15.94 -1.08
N GLY A 10 0.46 -14.98 -1.72
CA GLY A 10 0.70 -14.96 -3.16
C GLY A 10 -0.37 -14.26 -4.00
N HIS A 11 -1.35 -13.58 -3.40
CA HIS A 11 -2.46 -12.95 -4.13
C HIS A 11 -2.20 -11.49 -4.55
N ILE A 12 -0.92 -11.12 -4.70
CA ILE A 12 -0.54 -9.77 -5.13
C ILE A 12 -0.38 -9.74 -6.65
N LEU A 13 -0.96 -8.72 -7.27
CA LEU A 13 -0.92 -8.49 -8.70
C LEU A 13 -0.12 -7.24 -9.04
N ASN A 14 0.62 -7.33 -10.15
CA ASN A 14 1.19 -6.15 -10.81
C ASN A 14 0.15 -5.46 -11.73
N LYS A 15 0.57 -4.40 -12.41
CA LYS A 15 -0.27 -3.67 -13.37
C LYS A 15 -0.72 -4.48 -14.59
N SER A 16 0.00 -5.55 -14.92
CA SER A 16 -0.36 -6.50 -15.98
C SER A 16 -1.35 -7.58 -15.52
N LYS A 17 -1.84 -7.51 -14.27
CA LYS A 17 -2.67 -8.53 -13.61
C LYS A 17 -1.96 -9.89 -13.48
N GLU A 18 -0.63 -9.89 -13.40
CA GLU A 18 0.18 -11.10 -13.15
C GLU A 18 0.50 -11.20 -11.66
N LEU A 19 0.53 -12.44 -11.15
CA LEU A 19 0.91 -12.72 -9.77
C LEU A 19 2.37 -12.33 -9.52
N VAL A 20 2.61 -11.75 -8.34
CA VAL A 20 3.91 -11.29 -7.89
C VAL A 20 4.32 -12.05 -6.65
N ASP A 21 5.51 -12.66 -6.68
CA ASP A 21 6.14 -13.22 -5.48
C ASP A 21 6.90 -12.12 -4.73
N LEU A 22 6.39 -11.74 -3.57
CA LEU A 22 7.06 -10.75 -2.70
C LEU A 22 8.34 -11.29 -2.04
N ASN A 23 8.68 -12.57 -2.20
CA ASN A 23 9.97 -13.11 -1.78
C ASN A 23 11.08 -12.88 -2.83
N ASP A 24 10.74 -12.39 -4.03
CA ASP A 24 11.74 -12.05 -5.05
C ASP A 24 12.77 -11.05 -4.52
N GLU A 25 14.03 -11.18 -4.96
CA GLU A 25 15.15 -10.31 -4.55
C GLU A 25 14.85 -8.81 -4.71
N LYS A 26 14.05 -8.44 -5.72
CA LYS A 26 13.66 -7.05 -5.96
C LYS A 26 12.81 -6.46 -4.83
N TYR A 27 12.20 -7.27 -3.97
CA TYR A 27 11.38 -6.80 -2.83
C TYR A 27 12.07 -6.95 -1.48
N LYS A 28 13.22 -7.62 -1.41
CA LYS A 28 13.97 -7.78 -0.16
C LYS A 28 14.49 -6.45 0.36
N GLY A 29 14.41 -6.27 1.67
CA GLY A 29 14.79 -5.04 2.38
C GLY A 29 13.96 -3.81 2.00
N LYS A 30 12.86 -3.96 1.24
CA LYS A 30 11.97 -2.84 0.93
C LYS A 30 11.12 -2.46 2.14
N THR A 31 10.82 -1.17 2.25
CA THR A 31 9.65 -0.74 3.01
C THR A 31 8.40 -0.97 2.15
N ILE A 32 7.37 -1.59 2.71
CA ILE A 32 6.13 -1.92 1.99
C ILE A 32 4.98 -1.09 2.57
N GLY A 33 4.35 -0.28 1.74
CA GLY A 33 3.19 0.52 2.10
C GLY A 33 1.88 -0.19 1.80
N LEU A 34 1.12 -0.57 2.82
CA LEU A 34 -0.24 -1.04 2.65
C LEU A 34 -1.18 0.15 2.55
N TYR A 35 -1.70 0.38 1.34
CA TYR A 35 -2.56 1.51 1.05
C TYR A 35 -4.03 1.10 1.04
N PHE A 36 -4.74 1.41 2.12
CA PHE A 36 -6.18 1.17 2.26
C PHE A 36 -6.96 2.36 1.74
N SER A 37 -7.76 2.14 0.70
CA SER A 37 -8.48 3.21 -0.01
C SER A 37 -9.62 2.65 -0.86
N ALA A 38 -10.50 3.54 -1.36
CA ALA A 38 -11.53 3.20 -2.34
C ALA A 38 -11.83 4.36 -3.29
N HIS A 39 -12.38 4.05 -4.47
CA HIS A 39 -12.78 5.03 -5.47
C HIS A 39 -13.89 5.95 -4.96
N TRP A 40 -14.89 5.39 -4.28
CA TRP A 40 -16.06 6.13 -3.81
C TRP A 40 -15.72 7.15 -2.70
N CYS A 41 -14.58 7.00 -2.03
CA CYS A 41 -14.13 7.80 -0.89
C CYS A 41 -13.51 9.15 -1.35
N PRO A 42 -14.14 10.31 -1.06
CA PRO A 42 -13.61 11.62 -1.45
C PRO A 42 -12.21 11.97 -0.89
N PRO A 43 -11.91 11.78 0.42
CA PRO A 43 -10.57 12.09 0.91
C PRO A 43 -9.50 11.17 0.32
N CYS A 44 -9.89 9.97 -0.12
CA CYS A 44 -8.99 9.04 -0.81
C CYS A 44 -8.61 9.55 -2.20
N ARG A 45 -9.59 9.99 -3.00
CA ARG A 45 -9.33 10.59 -4.32
C ARG A 45 -8.45 11.85 -4.24
N ASN A 46 -8.48 12.58 -3.12
CA ASN A 46 -7.60 13.72 -2.89
C ASN A 46 -6.17 13.30 -2.48
N PHE A 47 -6.02 12.18 -1.78
CA PHE A 47 -4.71 11.73 -1.28
C PHE A 47 -3.94 10.90 -2.32
N THR A 48 -4.62 10.07 -3.12
CA THR A 48 -3.97 9.21 -4.12
C THR A 48 -3.03 9.96 -5.06
N PRO A 49 -3.38 11.14 -5.62
CA PRO A 49 -2.45 11.90 -6.46
C PRO A 49 -1.16 12.30 -5.73
N LEU A 50 -1.26 12.72 -4.46
CA LEU A 50 -0.10 13.07 -3.63
C LEU A 50 0.77 11.84 -3.36
N LEU A 51 0.15 10.70 -3.05
CA LEU A 51 0.88 9.44 -2.85
C LEU A 51 1.56 8.97 -4.14
N THR A 52 0.89 9.12 -5.28
CA THR A 52 1.46 8.80 -6.60
C THR A 52 2.66 9.67 -6.94
N GLU A 53 2.59 10.98 -6.66
CA GLU A 53 3.72 11.88 -6.84
C GLU A 53 4.90 11.50 -5.92
N PHE A 54 4.62 11.30 -4.62
CA PHE A 54 5.63 10.86 -3.66
C PHE A 54 6.29 9.56 -4.10
N TYR A 55 5.49 8.56 -4.51
CA TYR A 55 5.99 7.28 -4.98
C TYR A 55 6.91 7.44 -6.19
N LYS A 56 6.47 8.19 -7.22
CA LYS A 56 7.28 8.41 -8.42
C LYS A 56 8.60 9.13 -8.14
N SER A 57 8.62 10.03 -7.17
CA SER A 57 9.83 10.78 -6.80
C SER A 57 10.78 10.01 -5.88
N HIS A 58 10.27 9.09 -5.06
CA HIS A 58 11.02 8.55 -3.92
C HIS A 58 11.08 7.01 -3.84
N ALA A 59 10.31 6.26 -4.63
CA ALA A 59 10.23 4.81 -4.46
C ALA A 59 11.58 4.10 -4.65
N GLU A 60 12.36 4.53 -5.64
CA GLU A 60 13.67 3.95 -5.92
C GLU A 60 14.69 4.30 -4.82
N GLU A 61 14.87 5.59 -4.51
CA GLU A 61 15.86 6.04 -3.52
C GLU A 61 15.55 5.52 -2.10
N LYS A 62 14.26 5.39 -1.75
CA LYS A 62 13.81 4.98 -0.40
C LYS A 62 13.57 3.48 -0.29
N ASN A 63 13.88 2.71 -1.34
CA ASN A 63 13.60 1.29 -1.47
C ASN A 63 12.16 0.95 -1.02
N PHE A 64 11.18 1.61 -1.63
CA PHE A 64 9.78 1.60 -1.22
C PHE A 64 8.89 0.99 -2.31
N GLU A 65 7.86 0.24 -1.90
CA GLU A 65 6.82 -0.31 -2.78
C GLU A 65 5.45 -0.17 -2.08
N ILE A 66 4.37 -0.06 -2.85
CA ILE A 66 3.00 0.03 -2.32
C ILE A 66 2.17 -1.17 -2.79
N ILE A 67 1.32 -1.66 -1.88
CA ILE A 67 0.27 -2.63 -2.18
C ILE A 67 -1.07 -1.97 -1.89
N PHE A 68 -1.87 -1.78 -2.93
CA PHE A 68 -3.22 -1.25 -2.82
C PHE A 68 -4.18 -2.32 -2.28
N ILE A 69 -4.86 -1.99 -1.18
CA ILE A 69 -5.91 -2.78 -0.54
C ILE A 69 -7.23 -2.03 -0.72
N SER A 70 -8.04 -2.49 -1.67
CA SER A 70 -9.26 -1.78 -2.08
C SER A 70 -10.46 -2.10 -1.19
N SER A 71 -11.15 -1.04 -0.74
CA SER A 71 -12.49 -1.11 -0.16
C SER A 71 -13.61 -0.77 -1.17
N ASP A 72 -13.33 -0.85 -2.47
CA ASP A 72 -14.37 -0.71 -3.51
C ASP A 72 -15.35 -1.87 -3.46
N ASN A 73 -16.60 -1.62 -3.84
CA ASN A 73 -17.69 -2.60 -3.76
C ASN A 73 -17.80 -3.48 -5.01
N ASP A 74 -17.18 -3.08 -6.11
CA ASP A 74 -17.23 -3.76 -7.39
C ASP A 74 -15.91 -3.61 -8.16
N GLU A 75 -15.62 -4.60 -9.01
CA GLU A 75 -14.35 -4.70 -9.74
C GLU A 75 -14.18 -3.55 -10.75
N LYS A 76 -15.27 -3.00 -11.28
CA LYS A 76 -15.21 -1.87 -12.21
C LYS A 76 -14.73 -0.61 -11.51
N SER A 77 -15.29 -0.28 -10.35
CA SER A 77 -14.86 0.84 -9.52
C SER A 77 -13.39 0.69 -9.09
N PHE A 78 -12.99 -0.54 -8.72
CA PHE A 78 -11.59 -0.87 -8.45
C PHE A 78 -10.68 -0.59 -9.65
N ASP A 79 -11.00 -1.16 -10.81
CA ASP A 79 -10.19 -1.03 -12.03
C ASP A 79 -10.07 0.43 -12.48
N GLU A 80 -11.16 1.20 -12.43
CA GLU A 80 -11.18 2.63 -12.77
C GLU A 80 -10.24 3.43 -11.87
N TYR A 81 -10.25 3.17 -10.57
CA TYR A 81 -9.46 3.92 -9.60
C TYR A 81 -7.99 3.48 -9.56
N TYR A 82 -7.75 2.18 -9.65
CA TYR A 82 -6.40 1.62 -9.66
C TYR A 82 -5.64 1.95 -10.94
N LYS A 83 -6.32 2.23 -12.05
CA LYS A 83 -5.71 2.49 -13.37
C LYS A 83 -4.48 3.40 -13.31
N ASP A 84 -4.58 4.54 -12.63
CA ASP A 84 -3.54 5.57 -12.59
C ASP A 84 -2.52 5.40 -11.45
N MET A 85 -2.68 4.36 -10.63
CA MET A 85 -1.74 4.02 -9.56
C MET A 85 -0.54 3.22 -10.10
N PRO A 86 0.72 3.61 -9.82
CA PRO A 86 1.93 3.00 -10.39
C PRO A 86 2.51 1.83 -9.57
N TRP A 87 1.75 1.24 -8.66
CA TRP A 87 2.19 0.23 -7.70
C TRP A 87 1.38 -1.07 -7.81
N LEU A 88 1.58 -2.01 -6.88
CA LEU A 88 0.92 -3.32 -6.84
C LEU A 88 -0.47 -3.26 -6.19
N SER A 89 -1.26 -4.31 -6.33
CA SER A 89 -2.56 -4.46 -5.63
C SER A 89 -2.75 -5.87 -5.10
N LEU A 90 -3.49 -6.01 -4.01
CA LEU A 90 -4.17 -7.28 -3.72
C LEU A 90 -5.21 -7.54 -4.82
N ASP A 91 -5.32 -8.78 -5.31
CA ASP A 91 -6.38 -9.14 -6.26
C ASP A 91 -7.74 -8.76 -5.67
N PHE A 92 -8.56 -8.04 -6.45
CA PHE A 92 -9.88 -7.60 -6.03
C PHE A 92 -10.77 -8.77 -5.57
N LYS A 93 -10.54 -9.98 -6.10
CA LYS A 93 -11.27 -11.20 -5.72
C LYS A 93 -11.01 -11.63 -4.27
N GLU A 94 -9.89 -11.24 -3.68
CA GLU A 94 -9.51 -11.61 -2.31
C GLU A 94 -10.18 -10.70 -1.27
N ARG A 95 -11.52 -10.66 -1.29
CA ARG A 95 -12.32 -9.81 -0.40
C ARG A 95 -12.13 -10.17 1.07
N GLU A 96 -12.13 -11.47 1.38
CA GLU A 96 -11.91 -11.97 2.74
C GLU A 96 -10.53 -11.57 3.27
N LYS A 97 -9.50 -11.64 2.44
CA LYS A 97 -8.15 -11.18 2.81
C LYS A 97 -8.12 -9.67 3.03
N ALA A 98 -8.78 -8.89 2.18
CA ALA A 98 -8.88 -7.44 2.39
C ALA A 98 -9.56 -7.10 3.74
N GLU A 99 -10.62 -7.82 4.11
CA GLU A 99 -11.30 -7.68 5.41
C GLU A 99 -10.39 -8.08 6.57
N GLU A 100 -9.71 -9.23 6.49
CA GLU A 100 -8.71 -9.68 7.48
C GLU A 100 -7.64 -8.61 7.73
N LEU A 101 -7.16 -7.96 6.67
CA LEU A 101 -6.15 -6.90 6.78
C LEU A 101 -6.70 -5.62 7.41
N ASN A 102 -7.95 -5.25 7.11
CA ASN A 102 -8.59 -4.12 7.77
C ASN A 102 -8.69 -4.35 9.28
N GLU A 103 -9.08 -5.56 9.71
CA GLU A 103 -9.16 -5.94 11.13
C GLU A 103 -7.77 -5.98 11.77
N LYS A 104 -6.82 -6.69 11.15
CA LYS A 104 -5.44 -6.86 11.65
C LYS A 104 -4.73 -5.54 11.91
N PHE A 105 -4.92 -4.56 11.02
CA PHE A 105 -4.29 -3.24 11.14
C PHE A 105 -5.21 -2.18 11.77
N ASN A 106 -6.36 -2.59 12.31
CA ASN A 106 -7.35 -1.73 12.96
C ASN A 106 -7.71 -0.50 12.09
N ILE A 107 -8.00 -0.75 10.81
CA ILE A 107 -8.34 0.28 9.83
C ILE A 107 -9.78 0.72 10.06
N THR A 108 -9.94 1.83 10.79
CA THR A 108 -11.23 2.42 11.11
C THR A 108 -11.67 3.52 10.14
N GLY A 109 -10.79 3.90 9.20
CA GLY A 109 -11.08 4.91 8.19
C GLY A 109 -10.02 4.97 7.10
N ILE A 110 -10.46 5.40 5.91
CA ILE A 110 -9.64 5.55 4.71
C ILE A 110 -9.59 7.02 4.24
N PRO A 111 -8.51 7.48 3.59
CA PRO A 111 -7.32 6.71 3.21
C PRO A 111 -6.37 6.45 4.39
N LYS A 112 -5.78 5.25 4.46
CA LYS A 112 -4.75 4.88 5.44
C LYS A 112 -3.56 4.26 4.74
N LEU A 113 -2.35 4.63 5.17
CA LEU A 113 -1.09 4.07 4.68
C LEU A 113 -0.31 3.54 5.87
N ILE A 114 -0.15 2.22 5.94
CA ILE A 114 0.67 1.52 6.95
C ILE A 114 1.98 1.14 6.30
N LEU A 115 3.11 1.51 6.88
CA LEU A 115 4.42 1.10 6.42
C LEU A 115 4.86 -0.13 7.21
N LEU A 116 5.28 -1.15 6.49
CA LEU A 116 5.84 -2.38 7.02
C LEU A 116 7.30 -2.52 6.58
N ASP A 117 8.10 -3.17 7.40
CA ASP A 117 9.38 -3.70 6.97
C ASP A 117 9.12 -4.95 6.12
N GLY A 118 9.68 -5.01 4.89
CA GLY A 118 9.37 -6.06 3.93
C GLY A 118 9.84 -7.45 4.36
N ASP A 119 10.97 -7.52 5.07
CA ASP A 119 11.61 -8.79 5.43
C ASP A 119 10.99 -9.41 6.70
N SER A 120 10.67 -8.59 7.69
CA SER A 120 10.04 -9.03 8.95
C SER A 120 8.51 -9.03 8.88
N GLY A 121 7.92 -8.11 8.12
CA GLY A 121 6.49 -7.81 8.14
C GLY A 121 6.06 -6.92 9.32
N ASP A 122 7.00 -6.40 10.10
CA ASP A 122 6.72 -5.59 11.28
C ASP A 122 6.23 -4.18 10.90
N ILE A 123 5.38 -3.61 11.73
CA ILE A 123 4.89 -2.24 11.53
C ILE A 123 6.02 -1.25 11.79
N VAL A 124 6.34 -0.46 10.77
CA VAL A 124 7.29 0.65 10.83
C VAL A 124 6.56 1.95 11.15
N SER A 125 5.46 2.24 10.46
CA SER A 125 4.71 3.48 10.64
C SER A 125 3.21 3.31 10.40
N THR A 126 2.40 4.02 11.18
CA THR A 126 0.94 4.10 11.00
C THR A 126 0.45 5.52 10.66
N ASP A 127 1.35 6.51 10.60
CA ASP A 127 1.04 7.93 10.35
C ASP A 127 1.48 8.41 8.94
N ALA A 128 2.00 7.52 8.09
CA ALA A 128 2.62 7.88 6.81
C ALA A 128 1.71 8.71 5.89
N ARG A 129 0.39 8.46 5.90
CA ARG A 129 -0.59 9.27 5.16
C ARG A 129 -0.53 10.76 5.53
N ASN A 130 -0.46 11.07 6.82
CA ASN A 130 -0.42 12.47 7.28
C ASN A 130 0.94 13.11 7.03
N GLN A 131 2.01 12.31 7.12
CA GLN A 131 3.37 12.75 6.80
C GLN A 131 3.45 13.23 5.34
N ILE A 132 3.06 12.37 4.40
CA ILE A 132 3.06 12.68 2.96
C ILE A 132 2.12 13.84 2.64
N GLN A 133 0.94 13.92 3.27
CA GLN A 133 -0.01 14.98 2.94
C GLN A 133 0.43 16.37 3.45
N SER A 134 1.10 16.46 4.60
CA SER A 134 1.17 17.75 5.30
C SER A 134 2.41 18.04 6.14
N LYS A 135 3.16 17.04 6.61
CA LYS A 135 4.27 17.27 7.56
C LYS A 135 5.65 17.14 6.90
N ASP A 136 5.82 16.14 6.06
CA ASP A 136 7.08 15.80 5.42
C ASP A 136 6.83 15.33 3.99
N THR A 137 6.38 16.26 3.15
CA THR A 137 5.97 15.99 1.77
C THR A 137 7.12 15.50 0.89
N LYS A 138 8.38 15.69 1.31
CA LYS A 138 9.60 15.23 0.64
C LYS A 138 10.17 13.94 1.24
N GLY A 139 9.62 13.46 2.35
CA GLY A 139 10.07 12.26 3.04
C GLY A 139 11.51 12.33 3.52
N GLU A 140 11.91 13.47 4.08
CA GLU A 140 13.23 13.67 4.70
C GLU A 140 13.42 12.74 5.92
N ASN A 141 12.34 12.41 6.62
CA ASN A 141 12.32 11.56 7.81
C ASN A 141 11.68 10.18 7.54
N PHE A 142 11.50 9.81 6.27
CA PHE A 142 11.01 8.48 5.90
C PHE A 142 11.91 7.40 6.53
N PRO A 143 11.36 6.30 7.10
CA PRO A 143 9.98 5.83 6.99
C PRO A 143 9.06 6.28 8.15
N TRP A 144 9.36 7.39 8.83
CA TRP A 144 8.55 7.95 9.92
C TRP A 144 8.21 6.91 10.99
N LYS A 145 9.26 6.26 11.51
CA LYS A 145 9.15 5.20 12.51
C LYS A 145 8.28 5.68 13.68
N SER A 146 7.30 4.85 14.05
CA SER A 146 6.50 5.12 15.25
C SER A 146 7.46 5.05 16.45
N SER A 147 7.44 6.09 17.29
CA SER A 147 8.22 6.17 18.53
C SER A 147 7.68 5.23 19.61
#